data_AF-A0A2Z4XX59-F1
#
_entry.id   AF-A0A2Z4XX59-F1
#
_cell.length_a   1.000
_cell.length_b   1.000
_cell.length_c   1.000
_cell.angle_alpha   90.00
_cell.angle_beta   90.00
_cell.angle_gamma   90.00
#
_symmetry.space_group_name_H-M   'P 1'
#
loop_
_entity.id
_entity.type
_entity.pdbx_description
1 polymer ?
#
loop_
_entity_poly.entity_id
_entity_poly.type
_entity_poly.pdbx_seq_one_letter_code
_entity_poly.pdbx_strand_id
1 'polypeptide(L)'
;MINFLAKNQNWAKITPWAGIVFITLLFINFSLADPHFWALLNIPLYLFHQTEEHYIPGGFKDFMNQKVMGLPTGKEKLTDIKIFWINILMVWLAFAIFGALSFINIGFGLLIIIFSIMNCLTHIAEGVKRKSWNPGLVMATLQFLISIYAAYFVTVHGLTSPLLWWVGTIVFSIVAHVILFKAVMTKD
;
A
#
# COMPACT_ATOMS: atom_id res chain seq x y z
N MET A 1 18.10 -4.02 16.58
CA MET A 1 17.05 -3.05 16.17
C MET A 1 16.04 -3.66 15.19
N ILE A 2 16.47 -4.15 14.01
CA ILE A 2 15.56 -4.73 13.00
C ILE A 2 14.68 -5.87 13.55
N ASN A 3 15.28 -6.84 14.27
CA ASN A 3 14.52 -7.94 14.88
C ASN A 3 13.44 -7.46 15.85
N PHE A 4 13.68 -6.37 16.57
CA PHE A 4 12.69 -5.79 17.48
C PHE A 4 11.52 -5.17 16.71
N LEU A 5 11.82 -4.42 15.65
CA LEU A 5 10.81 -3.78 14.80
C LEU A 5 9.97 -4.81 14.05
N ALA A 6 10.60 -5.87 13.52
CA ALA A 6 9.90 -6.92 12.80
C ALA A 6 9.04 -7.79 13.71
N LYS A 7 9.53 -8.15 14.91
CA LYS A 7 8.83 -9.04 15.84
C LYS A 7 7.44 -8.50 16.16
N ASN A 8 6.43 -9.35 15.97
CA ASN A 8 5.01 -9.02 16.19
C ASN A 8 4.58 -7.73 15.47
N GLN A 9 5.22 -7.41 14.35
CA GLN A 9 4.95 -6.21 13.57
C GLN A 9 5.05 -4.91 14.39
N ASN A 10 5.99 -4.81 15.34
CA ASN A 10 6.15 -3.60 16.19
C ASN A 10 6.32 -2.31 15.36
N TRP A 11 6.91 -2.39 14.17
CA TRP A 11 7.01 -1.27 13.24
C TRP A 11 5.65 -0.65 12.89
N ALA A 12 4.58 -1.45 12.81
CA ALA A 12 3.25 -0.97 12.44
C ALA A 12 2.61 -0.07 13.51
N LYS A 13 3.13 -0.05 14.74
CA LYS A 13 2.62 0.85 15.79
C LYS A 13 2.81 2.33 15.46
N ILE A 14 3.76 2.67 14.58
CA ILE A 14 3.99 4.04 14.16
C ILE A 14 3.07 4.48 13.01
N THR A 15 2.48 3.54 12.26
CA THR A 15 1.69 3.86 11.07
C THR A 15 0.48 4.77 11.33
N PRO A 16 -0.32 4.62 12.40
CA PRO A 16 -1.44 5.55 12.62
C PRO A 16 -0.94 6.97 12.92
N TRP A 17 0.12 7.10 13.71
CA TRP A 17 0.71 8.40 14.05
C TRP A 17 1.36 9.06 12.84
N ALA A 18 2.12 8.30 12.05
CA ALA A 18 2.68 8.76 10.80
C ALA A 18 1.57 9.17 9.82
N GLY A 19 0.48 8.41 9.73
CA GLY A 19 -0.69 8.73 8.92
C GLY A 19 -1.31 10.08 9.30
N ILE A 20 -1.49 10.33 10.60
CA ILE A 20 -1.98 11.62 11.12
C ILE A 20 -1.02 12.77 10.80
N VAL A 21 0.30 12.56 10.95
CA VAL A 21 1.30 13.57 10.62
C VAL A 21 1.27 13.88 9.12
N PHE A 22 1.30 12.88 8.26
CA PHE A 22 1.31 13.09 6.81
C PHE A 22 0.02 13.71 6.30
N ILE A 23 -1.16 13.30 6.80
CA ILE A 23 -2.41 13.94 6.39
C ILE A 23 -2.46 15.41 6.83
N THR A 24 -1.98 15.72 8.04
CA THR A 24 -1.89 17.10 8.53
C THR A 24 -0.94 17.93 7.65
N LEU A 25 0.24 17.40 7.33
CA LEU A 25 1.19 18.06 6.44
C LEU A 25 0.61 18.27 5.04
N LEU A 26 -0.18 17.33 4.52
CA LEU A 26 -0.84 17.50 3.22
C LEU A 26 -1.81 18.68 3.23
N PHE A 27 -2.67 18.79 4.25
CA PHE A 27 -3.62 19.90 4.36
C PHE A 27 -2.95 21.26 4.62
N ILE A 28 -1.77 21.28 5.24
CA ILE A 28 -1.00 22.51 5.45
C ILE A 28 -0.34 22.99 4.15
N ASN A 29 0.19 22.07 3.34
CA ASN A 29 1.06 22.41 2.21
C ASN A 29 0.37 22.43 0.85
N PHE A 30 -0.80 21.77 0.71
CA PHE A 30 -1.48 21.63 -0.57
C PHE A 30 -2.97 21.92 -0.45
N SER A 31 -3.52 22.57 -1.49
CA SER A 31 -4.97 22.73 -1.62
C SER A 31 -5.59 21.49 -2.26
N LEU A 32 -6.91 21.28 -2.08
CA LEU A 32 -7.65 20.21 -2.75
C LEU A 32 -7.67 20.34 -4.29
N ALA A 33 -7.34 21.52 -4.82
CA ALA A 33 -7.23 21.77 -6.25
C ALA A 33 -5.84 21.38 -6.82
N ASP A 34 -4.86 21.08 -5.96
CA ASP A 34 -3.52 20.69 -6.39
C ASP A 34 -3.47 19.18 -6.67
N PRO A 35 -3.02 18.73 -7.87
CA PRO A 35 -2.82 17.31 -8.16
C PRO A 35 -1.88 16.59 -7.18
N HIS A 36 -0.90 17.28 -6.59
CA HIS A 36 0.01 16.70 -5.60
C HIS A 36 -0.73 16.28 -4.32
N PHE A 37 -1.78 17.01 -3.92
CA PHE A 37 -2.61 16.61 -2.78
C PHE A 37 -3.15 15.20 -3.00
N TRP A 38 -3.77 14.95 -4.16
CA TRP A 38 -4.39 13.67 -4.48
C TRP A 38 -3.39 12.54 -4.72
N ALA A 39 -2.25 12.84 -5.36
CA ALA A 39 -1.16 11.90 -5.51
C ALA A 39 -0.63 11.45 -4.14
N LEU A 40 -0.28 12.40 -3.28
CA LEU A 40 0.38 12.12 -2.01
C LEU A 40 -0.59 11.67 -0.90
N LEU A 41 -1.89 11.93 -1.02
CA LEU A 41 -2.93 11.42 -0.10
C LEU A 41 -2.94 9.90 0.01
N ASN A 42 -2.46 9.21 -1.01
CA ASN A 42 -2.34 7.76 -1.00
C ASN A 42 -1.31 7.26 0.03
N ILE A 43 -0.34 8.09 0.45
CA ILE A 43 0.64 7.74 1.47
C ILE A 43 -0.01 7.59 2.86
N PRO A 44 -0.69 8.60 3.44
CA PRO A 44 -1.35 8.43 4.73
C PRO A 44 -2.48 7.41 4.69
N LEU A 45 -3.22 7.28 3.58
CA LEU A 45 -4.22 6.21 3.42
C LEU A 45 -3.58 4.83 3.54
N TYR A 46 -2.43 4.61 2.90
CA TYR A 46 -1.70 3.34 2.99
C TYR A 46 -1.19 3.07 4.41
N LEU A 47 -0.77 4.11 5.15
CA LEU A 47 -0.37 3.97 6.55
C LEU A 47 -1.56 3.57 7.44
N PHE A 48 -2.75 4.12 7.22
CA PHE A 48 -3.95 3.66 7.91
C PHE A 48 -4.34 2.24 7.50
N HIS A 49 -4.18 1.87 6.22
CA HIS A 49 -4.34 0.48 5.77
C HIS A 49 -3.38 -0.49 6.49
N GLN A 50 -2.09 -0.16 6.57
CA GLN A 50 -1.09 -0.95 7.31
C GLN A 50 -1.42 -1.03 8.82
N THR A 51 -2.09 -0.02 9.37
CA THR A 51 -2.56 -0.05 10.75
C THR A 51 -3.59 -1.15 10.94
N GLU A 52 -4.61 -1.22 10.08
CA GLU A 52 -5.63 -2.28 10.12
C GLU A 52 -5.01 -3.66 9.92
N GLU A 53 -4.10 -3.77 8.95
CA GLU A 53 -3.47 -5.01 8.51
C GLU A 53 -2.53 -5.61 9.58
N HIS A 54 -1.73 -4.78 10.24
CA HIS A 54 -0.61 -5.24 11.06
C HIS A 54 -0.65 -4.83 12.54
N TYR A 55 -1.45 -3.83 12.92
CA TYR A 55 -1.48 -3.35 14.30
C TYR A 55 -2.85 -3.51 14.98
N ILE A 56 -3.89 -2.83 14.50
CA ILE A 56 -5.23 -2.83 15.10
C ILE A 56 -6.27 -2.91 13.99
N PRO A 57 -6.98 -4.03 13.82
CA PRO A 57 -6.94 -5.25 14.65
C PRO A 57 -5.72 -6.14 14.40
N GLY A 58 -5.01 -5.96 13.28
CA GLY A 58 -3.89 -6.81 12.89
C GLY A 58 -4.33 -8.21 12.39
N GLY A 59 -3.39 -9.14 12.34
CA GLY A 59 -3.66 -10.55 12.01
C GLY A 59 -3.42 -10.94 10.56
N PHE A 60 -2.92 -10.03 9.71
CA PHE A 60 -2.68 -10.33 8.29
C PHE A 60 -1.76 -11.53 8.07
N LYS A 61 -0.71 -11.65 8.89
CA LYS A 61 0.23 -12.79 8.82
C LYS A 61 -0.50 -14.13 8.94
N ASP A 62 -1.38 -14.25 9.93
CA ASP A 62 -2.10 -15.49 10.21
C ASP A 62 -3.15 -15.75 9.14
N PHE A 63 -3.86 -14.71 8.69
CA PHE A 63 -4.78 -14.81 7.56
C PHE A 63 -4.08 -15.33 6.31
N MET A 64 -2.93 -14.76 5.94
CA MET A 64 -2.16 -15.18 4.78
C MET A 64 -1.65 -16.61 4.90
N ASN A 65 -0.99 -16.95 6.03
CA ASN A 65 -0.43 -18.29 6.20
C ASN A 65 -1.53 -19.37 6.28
N GLN A 66 -2.59 -19.15 7.07
CA GLN A 66 -3.58 -20.18 7.37
C GLN A 66 -4.74 -20.21 6.39
N LYS A 67 -5.29 -19.05 6.01
CA LYS A 67 -6.45 -18.98 5.12
C LYS A 67 -6.02 -18.94 3.65
N VAL A 68 -5.02 -18.13 3.32
CA VAL A 68 -4.61 -17.96 1.91
C VAL A 68 -3.74 -19.11 1.43
N MET A 69 -2.69 -19.46 2.18
CA MET A 69 -1.74 -20.51 1.82
C MET A 69 -2.12 -21.90 2.35
N GLY A 70 -3.13 -22.01 3.23
CA GLY A 70 -3.60 -23.28 3.77
C GLY A 70 -2.59 -24.00 4.66
N LEU A 71 -1.66 -23.27 5.30
CA LEU A 71 -0.65 -23.87 6.16
C LEU A 71 -1.25 -24.32 7.50
N PRO A 72 -0.77 -25.44 8.07
CA PRO A 72 -1.14 -25.82 9.44
C PRO A 72 -0.73 -24.76 10.46
N THR A 73 -1.46 -24.69 11.57
CA THR A 73 -1.11 -23.81 12.71
C THR A 73 0.33 -24.04 13.16
N GLY A 74 1.09 -22.95 13.34
CA GLY A 74 2.50 -22.99 13.71
C GLY A 74 3.47 -23.14 12.53
N LYS A 75 2.98 -23.27 11.28
CA LYS A 75 3.81 -23.15 10.07
C LYS A 75 3.61 -21.78 9.45
N GLU A 76 4.73 -21.11 9.15
CA GLU A 76 4.75 -19.79 8.51
C GLU A 76 5.60 -19.86 7.25
N LYS A 77 5.07 -19.35 6.13
CA LYS A 77 5.87 -18.96 4.96
C LYS A 77 6.10 -17.47 4.93
N LEU A 78 5.04 -16.71 5.22
CA LEU A 78 5.10 -15.28 5.45
C LEU A 78 5.46 -15.05 6.92
N THR A 79 6.72 -14.74 7.17
CA THR A 79 7.26 -14.51 8.52
C THR A 79 7.26 -13.02 8.86
N ASP A 80 7.43 -12.71 10.14
CA ASP A 80 7.48 -11.33 10.62
C ASP A 80 8.55 -10.49 9.90
N ILE A 81 9.72 -11.08 9.67
CA ILE A 81 10.85 -10.40 9.01
C ILE A 81 10.60 -10.18 7.52
N LYS A 82 9.90 -11.12 6.84
CA LYS A 82 9.51 -10.96 5.44
C LYS A 82 8.51 -9.81 5.30
N ILE A 83 7.48 -9.76 6.16
CA ILE A 83 6.50 -8.66 6.17
C ILE A 83 7.18 -7.31 6.44
N PHE A 84 8.10 -7.25 7.40
CA PHE A 84 8.85 -6.03 7.70
C PHE A 84 9.59 -5.50 6.46
N TRP A 85 10.41 -6.33 5.81
CA TRP A 85 11.20 -5.86 4.66
C TRP A 85 10.35 -5.50 3.45
N ILE A 86 9.27 -6.23 3.21
CA ILE A 86 8.28 -5.89 2.19
C ILE A 86 7.76 -4.47 2.43
N ASN A 87 7.27 -4.17 3.62
CA ASN A 87 6.67 -2.87 3.89
C ASN A 87 7.70 -1.72 3.90
N ILE A 88 8.88 -1.93 4.48
CA ILE A 88 9.92 -0.89 4.51
C ILE A 88 10.46 -0.59 3.11
N LEU A 89 10.78 -1.61 2.31
CA LEU A 89 11.41 -1.39 1.00
C LEU A 89 10.38 -1.08 -0.08
N MET A 90 9.34 -1.89 -0.19
CA MET A 90 8.40 -1.82 -1.33
C MET A 90 7.31 -0.78 -1.14
N VAL A 91 7.01 -0.41 0.10
CA VAL A 91 6.00 0.62 0.39
C VAL A 91 6.70 1.89 0.82
N TRP A 92 7.39 1.91 1.97
CA TRP A 92 7.85 3.17 2.57
C TRP A 92 8.95 3.83 1.74
N LEU A 93 10.01 3.09 1.40
CA LEU A 93 11.10 3.62 0.59
C LEU A 93 10.62 3.97 -0.83
N ALA A 94 9.84 3.09 -1.46
CA ALA A 94 9.28 3.36 -2.77
C ALA A 94 8.37 4.60 -2.79
N PHE A 95 7.47 4.75 -1.81
CA PHE A 95 6.57 5.90 -1.72
C PHE A 95 7.32 7.18 -1.39
N ALA A 96 8.38 7.12 -0.58
CA ALA A 96 9.24 8.27 -0.34
C ALA A 96 9.95 8.72 -1.64
N ILE A 97 10.52 7.77 -2.39
CA ILE A 97 11.19 8.05 -3.67
C ILE A 97 10.19 8.60 -4.69
N PHE A 98 9.09 7.90 -4.95
CA PHE A 98 8.10 8.33 -5.95
C PHE A 98 7.35 9.59 -5.52
N GLY A 99 7.15 9.80 -4.22
CA GLY A 99 6.62 11.05 -3.68
C GLY A 99 7.55 12.22 -3.95
N ALA A 100 8.85 12.05 -3.74
CA ALA A 100 9.85 13.07 -4.10
C ALA A 100 9.93 13.29 -5.62
N LEU A 101 9.93 12.21 -6.41
CA LEU A 101 9.94 12.29 -7.88
C LEU A 101 8.65 12.92 -8.43
N SER A 102 7.53 12.90 -7.70
CA SER A 102 6.27 13.51 -8.14
C SER A 102 6.41 15.03 -8.38
N PHE A 103 7.32 15.70 -7.68
CA PHE A 103 7.64 17.12 -7.90
C PHE A 103 8.49 17.38 -9.14
N ILE A 104 9.14 16.36 -9.69
CA ILE A 104 9.81 16.41 -11.01
C ILE A 104 8.78 16.11 -12.10
N ASN A 105 7.94 15.09 -11.88
CA ASN A 105 6.84 14.76 -12.76
C ASN A 105 5.71 14.08 -11.98
N ILE A 106 4.51 14.67 -12.01
CA ILE A 106 3.34 14.18 -11.26
C ILE A 106 2.89 12.76 -11.67
N GLY A 107 3.37 12.24 -12.81
CA GLY A 107 3.22 10.84 -13.19
C GLY A 107 3.79 9.84 -12.19
N PHE A 108 4.85 10.19 -11.44
CA PHE A 108 5.31 9.37 -10.32
C PHE A 108 4.32 9.37 -9.15
N GLY A 109 3.54 10.44 -9.00
CA GLY A 109 2.37 10.47 -8.13
C GLY A 109 1.31 9.46 -8.56
N LEU A 110 0.98 9.39 -9.86
CA LEU A 110 0.08 8.36 -10.40
C LEU A 110 0.59 6.95 -10.09
N LEU A 111 1.90 6.71 -10.13
CA LEU A 111 2.48 5.41 -9.76
C LEU A 111 2.09 5.00 -8.34
N ILE A 112 2.20 5.91 -7.36
CA ILE A 112 1.79 5.66 -5.96
C ILE A 112 0.30 5.28 -5.89
N ILE A 113 -0.55 5.98 -6.64
CA ILE A 113 -1.99 5.72 -6.69
C ILE A 113 -2.27 4.32 -7.26
N ILE A 114 -1.68 3.99 -8.41
CA ILE A 114 -1.92 2.72 -9.10
C ILE A 114 -1.36 1.53 -8.30
N PHE A 115 -0.20 1.71 -7.69
CA PHE A 115 0.36 0.71 -6.77
C PHE A 115 -0.59 0.46 -5.59
N SER A 116 -1.12 1.53 -4.99
CA SER A 116 -2.10 1.43 -3.89
C SER A 116 -3.39 0.74 -4.32
N ILE A 117 -3.92 1.06 -5.51
CA ILE A 117 -5.11 0.42 -6.08
C ILE A 117 -4.90 -1.09 -6.21
N MET A 118 -3.75 -1.53 -6.74
CA MET A 118 -3.44 -2.96 -6.88
C MET A 118 -3.38 -3.65 -5.53
N ASN A 119 -2.73 -3.03 -4.53
CA ASN A 119 -2.71 -3.57 -3.19
C ASN A 119 -4.14 -3.73 -2.63
N CYS A 120 -4.96 -2.67 -2.71
CA CYS A 120 -6.34 -2.70 -2.22
C CYS A 120 -7.19 -3.78 -2.91
N LEU A 121 -7.01 -3.95 -4.22
CA LEU A 121 -7.71 -4.98 -4.99
C LEU A 121 -7.40 -6.40 -4.48
N THR A 122 -6.19 -6.68 -3.99
CA THR A 122 -5.87 -8.00 -3.43
C THR A 122 -6.68 -8.31 -2.16
N HIS A 123 -6.82 -7.33 -1.26
CA HIS A 123 -7.65 -7.48 -0.05
C HIS A 123 -9.13 -7.63 -0.38
N ILE A 124 -9.65 -6.80 -1.30
CA ILE A 124 -11.05 -6.87 -1.75
C ILE A 124 -11.32 -8.20 -2.42
N ALA A 125 -10.46 -8.64 -3.34
CA ALA A 125 -10.62 -9.90 -4.07
C ALA A 125 -10.60 -11.11 -3.13
N GLU A 126 -9.67 -11.18 -2.17
CA GLU A 126 -9.64 -12.27 -1.20
C GLU A 126 -10.86 -12.22 -0.25
N GLY A 127 -11.33 -11.03 0.13
CA GLY A 127 -12.55 -10.86 0.92
C GLY A 127 -13.80 -11.39 0.20
N VAL A 128 -13.95 -11.05 -1.09
CA VAL A 128 -15.05 -11.53 -1.94
C VAL A 128 -14.96 -13.04 -2.16
N LYS A 129 -13.78 -13.54 -2.55
CA LYS A 129 -13.54 -14.95 -2.85
C LYS A 129 -13.82 -15.85 -1.65
N ARG A 130 -13.45 -15.41 -0.44
CA ARG A 130 -13.63 -16.18 0.80
C ARG A 130 -14.93 -15.86 1.52
N LYS A 131 -15.67 -14.84 1.07
CA LYS A 131 -16.87 -14.33 1.72
C LYS A 131 -16.63 -14.04 3.20
N SER A 132 -15.47 -13.49 3.52
CA SER A 132 -15.02 -13.25 4.89
C SER A 132 -14.22 -11.96 4.97
N TRP A 133 -14.31 -11.26 6.09
CA TRP A 133 -13.41 -10.16 6.39
C TRP A 133 -11.96 -10.65 6.43
N ASN A 134 -11.03 -9.80 5.97
CA ASN A 134 -9.60 -10.00 6.12
C ASN A 134 -8.94 -8.73 6.69
N PRO A 135 -7.83 -8.85 7.43
CA PRO A 135 -7.09 -7.70 7.94
C PRO A 135 -6.67 -6.76 6.82
N GLY A 136 -7.12 -5.50 6.90
CA GLY A 136 -6.90 -4.47 5.88
C GLY A 136 -8.10 -4.22 4.97
N LEU A 137 -9.13 -5.06 4.98
CA LEU A 137 -10.25 -4.95 4.03
C LEU A 137 -11.00 -3.61 4.09
N VAL A 138 -11.22 -3.07 5.29
CA VAL A 138 -12.02 -1.84 5.45
C VAL A 138 -11.27 -0.65 4.87
N MET A 139 -10.03 -0.46 5.30
CA MET A 139 -9.16 0.61 4.84
C MET A 139 -8.78 0.42 3.38
N ALA A 140 -8.58 -0.80 2.90
CA ALA A 140 -8.35 -1.08 1.48
C ALA A 140 -9.54 -0.64 0.63
N THR A 141 -10.77 -0.91 1.08
CA THR A 141 -11.98 -0.50 0.36
C THR A 141 -12.11 1.02 0.32
N LEU A 142 -11.90 1.70 1.45
CA LEU A 142 -11.93 3.15 1.53
C LEU A 142 -10.84 3.78 0.65
N GLN A 143 -9.60 3.30 0.79
CA GLN A 143 -8.47 3.77 0.00
C GLN A 143 -8.73 3.55 -1.48
N PHE A 144 -9.17 2.36 -1.91
CA PHE A 144 -9.48 2.07 -3.31
C PHE A 144 -10.43 3.10 -3.95
N LEU A 145 -11.53 3.44 -3.27
CA LEU A 145 -12.48 4.42 -3.78
C LEU A 145 -11.87 5.83 -3.91
N ILE A 146 -11.10 6.25 -2.90
CA ILE A 146 -10.42 7.55 -2.91
C ILE A 146 -9.31 7.57 -3.98
N SER A 147 -8.58 6.46 -4.13
CA SER A 147 -7.52 6.30 -5.13
C SER A 147 -8.06 6.35 -6.55
N ILE A 148 -9.25 5.81 -6.83
CA ILE A 148 -9.90 5.95 -8.14
C ILE A 148 -10.13 7.43 -8.46
N TYR A 149 -10.70 8.18 -7.51
CA TYR A 149 -10.91 9.61 -7.69
C TYR A 149 -9.59 10.37 -7.83
N ALA A 150 -8.59 10.05 -7.01
CA ALA A 150 -7.26 10.66 -7.08
C ALA A 150 -6.60 10.40 -8.45
N ALA A 151 -6.71 9.17 -8.98
CA ALA A 151 -6.17 8.82 -10.29
C ALA A 151 -6.84 9.63 -11.40
N TYR A 152 -8.17 9.75 -11.37
CA TYR A 152 -8.91 10.62 -12.27
C TYR A 152 -8.44 12.08 -12.17
N PHE A 153 -8.37 12.63 -10.95
CA PHE A 153 -8.02 14.03 -10.74
C PHE A 153 -6.61 14.35 -11.24
N VAL A 154 -5.62 13.52 -10.87
CA VAL A 154 -4.23 13.66 -11.34
C VAL A 154 -4.15 13.54 -12.87
N THR A 155 -4.96 12.66 -13.46
CA THR A 155 -4.99 12.48 -14.91
C THR A 155 -5.49 13.72 -15.65
N VAL A 156 -6.56 14.34 -15.16
CA VAL A 156 -7.18 15.49 -15.81
C VAL A 156 -6.42 16.79 -15.54
N HIS A 157 -5.84 16.94 -14.35
CA HIS A 157 -5.30 18.22 -13.88
C HIS A 157 -3.77 18.28 -13.76
N GLY A 158 -3.07 17.15 -13.87
CA GLY A 158 -1.61 17.10 -13.68
C GLY A 158 -0.83 16.48 -14.84
N LEU A 159 -1.36 15.47 -15.52
CA LEU A 159 -0.56 14.68 -16.47
C LEU A 159 -0.45 15.34 -17.85
N THR A 160 0.79 15.46 -18.33
CA THR A 160 1.10 15.92 -19.70
C THR A 160 0.97 14.82 -20.75
N SER A 161 1.12 13.55 -20.37
CA SER A 161 0.99 12.39 -21.28
C SER A 161 0.24 11.25 -20.60
N PRO A 162 -1.10 11.38 -20.43
CA PRO A 162 -1.90 10.43 -19.66
C PRO A 162 -1.70 8.97 -20.07
N LEU A 163 -1.83 8.65 -21.36
CA LEU A 163 -1.75 7.27 -21.83
C LEU A 163 -0.42 6.60 -21.48
N LEU A 164 0.70 7.31 -21.69
CA LEU A 164 2.03 6.78 -21.39
C LEU A 164 2.20 6.51 -19.90
N TRP A 165 1.75 7.44 -19.06
CA TRP A 165 1.83 7.28 -17.60
C TRP A 165 0.92 6.17 -17.09
N TRP A 166 -0.30 6.05 -17.59
CA TRP A 166 -1.20 4.95 -17.23
C TRP A 166 -0.62 3.59 -17.61
N VAL A 167 -0.14 3.42 -18.84
CA VAL A 167 0.48 2.18 -19.28
C VAL A 167 1.73 1.86 -18.44
N GLY A 168 2.63 2.84 -18.26
CA GLY A 168 3.87 2.65 -17.52
C GLY A 168 3.64 2.29 -16.05
N THR A 169 2.72 3.00 -15.38
CA THR A 169 2.42 2.78 -13.95
C THR A 169 1.69 1.46 -13.72
N ILE A 170 0.76 1.07 -14.60
CA ILE A 170 0.09 -0.24 -14.51
C ILE A 170 1.11 -1.37 -14.72
N VAL A 171 1.92 -1.30 -15.79
CA VAL A 171 2.92 -2.35 -16.07
C VAL A 171 3.90 -2.47 -14.92
N PHE A 172 4.44 -1.34 -14.43
CA PHE A 172 5.34 -1.32 -13.28
C PHE A 172 4.70 -1.96 -12.05
N SER A 173 3.47 -1.56 -11.73
CA SER A 173 2.77 -2.02 -10.53
C SER A 173 2.45 -3.52 -10.60
N ILE A 174 2.03 -4.03 -11.76
CA ILE A 174 1.82 -5.48 -11.97
C ILE A 174 3.12 -6.23 -11.74
N VAL A 175 4.22 -5.79 -12.38
CA VAL A 175 5.52 -6.46 -12.28
C VAL A 175 6.00 -6.46 -10.82
N ALA A 176 5.91 -5.33 -10.13
CA ALA A 176 6.31 -5.21 -8.73
C ALA A 176 5.52 -6.18 -7.82
N HIS A 177 4.20 -6.25 -7.98
CA HIS A 177 3.36 -7.17 -7.20
C HIS A 177 3.65 -8.63 -7.54
N VAL A 178 3.84 -8.98 -8.83
CA VAL A 178 4.18 -10.36 -9.23
C VAL A 178 5.53 -10.79 -8.66
N ILE A 179 6.54 -9.92 -8.69
CA ILE A 179 7.86 -10.20 -8.11
C ILE A 179 7.72 -10.42 -6.60
N LEU A 180 6.96 -9.55 -5.91
CA LEU A 180 6.70 -9.67 -4.48
C LEU A 180 5.99 -10.98 -4.13
N PHE A 181 4.91 -11.32 -4.83
CA PHE A 181 4.21 -12.58 -4.63
C PHE A 181 5.12 -13.78 -4.85
N LYS A 182 5.96 -13.76 -5.90
CA LYS A 182 6.93 -14.83 -6.13
C LYS A 182 7.93 -14.93 -5.00
N ALA A 183 8.53 -13.82 -4.56
CA ALA A 183 9.51 -13.80 -3.47
C ALA A 183 8.93 -14.30 -2.13
N VAL A 184 7.65 -14.03 -1.87
CA VAL A 184 6.93 -14.53 -0.70
C VAL A 184 6.59 -16.02 -0.82
N MET A 185 6.24 -16.49 -2.02
CA MET A 185 5.73 -17.83 -2.25
C MET A 185 6.81 -18.88 -2.53
N THR A 186 8.01 -18.48 -2.92
CA THR A 186 9.16 -19.37 -3.07
C THR A 186 9.48 -20.04 -1.73
N LYS A 187 9.57 -21.37 -1.75
CA LYS A 187 9.96 -22.18 -0.59
C LYS A 187 11.43 -21.91 -0.29
N ASP A 188 11.73 -21.65 0.98
CA ASP A 188 13.04 -21.99 1.55
C ASP A 188 13.14 -23.52 1.64
#